data_AF-A0A970MNV8-F1
#
_entry.id   AF-A0A970MNV8-F1
#
_cell.length_a   1.000
_cell.length_b   1.000
_cell.length_c   1.000
_cell.angle_alpha   90.00
_cell.angle_beta   90.00
_cell.angle_gamma   90.00
#
_symmetry.space_group_name_H-M   'P 1'
#
loop_
_entity.id
_entity.type
_entity.pdbx_description
1 polymer ?
#
loop_
_entity_poly.entity_id
_entity_poly.type
_entity_poly.pdbx_seq_one_letter_code
_entity_poly.pdbx_strand_id
1 'polypeptide(L)'
;ITKIQKKGVDELTLNKVKEQIIREREKNLDKNRFWLNRISDSYFKGEDLNIDNFEDRIKAVSSDDIKQVASELIDVKHYVRTVLNPEKKK
;
A
#
# COMPACT_ATOMS: atom_id res chain seq x y z
N ILE A 1 1.07 -5.21 -14.13
CA ILE A 1 1.01 -3.74 -13.93
C ILE A 1 0.47 -2.98 -15.13
N THR A 2 0.92 -3.28 -16.36
CA THR A 2 0.44 -2.62 -17.60
C THR A 2 -1.07 -2.59 -17.78
N LYS A 3 -1.79 -3.64 -17.31
CA LYS A 3 -3.27 -3.65 -17.30
C LYS A 3 -3.86 -2.55 -16.41
N ILE A 4 -3.29 -2.34 -15.22
CA ILE A 4 -3.73 -1.31 -14.25
C ILE A 4 -3.42 0.08 -14.81
N GLN A 5 -2.23 0.29 -15.37
CA GLN A 5 -1.86 1.55 -16.02
C GLN A 5 -2.80 1.93 -17.18
N LYS A 6 -3.31 0.93 -17.92
CA LYS A 6 -4.23 1.17 -19.04
C LYS A 6 -5.69 1.32 -18.63
N LYS A 7 -6.19 0.43 -17.77
CA LYS A 7 -7.63 0.24 -17.50
C LYS A 7 -8.05 0.56 -16.06
N GLY A 8 -7.12 0.89 -15.18
CA GLY A 8 -7.38 1.01 -13.75
C GLY A 8 -7.65 -0.34 -13.09
N VAL A 9 -8.21 -0.27 -11.89
CA VAL A 9 -8.65 -1.42 -11.09
C VAL A 9 -10.16 -1.55 -11.19
N ASP A 10 -10.63 -2.79 -11.25
CA ASP A 10 -12.06 -3.11 -11.19
C ASP A 10 -12.66 -2.69 -9.84
N GLU A 11 -13.88 -2.15 -9.85
CA GLU A 11 -14.51 -1.56 -8.67
C GLU A 11 -14.71 -2.60 -7.54
N LEU A 12 -15.14 -3.81 -7.88
CA LEU A 12 -15.31 -4.89 -6.89
C LEU A 12 -13.97 -5.25 -6.24
N THR A 13 -12.89 -5.26 -7.03
CA THR A 13 -11.55 -5.50 -6.51
C THR A 13 -11.09 -4.35 -5.61
N LEU A 14 -11.30 -3.10 -6.02
CA LEU A 14 -10.94 -1.91 -5.25
C LEU A 14 -11.66 -1.88 -3.90
N ASN A 15 -12.97 -2.11 -3.89
CA ASN A 15 -13.77 -2.12 -2.67
C ASN A 15 -13.32 -3.23 -1.71
N LYS A 16 -13.01 -4.44 -2.21
CA LYS A 16 -12.46 -5.52 -1.37
C LYS A 16 -11.13 -5.15 -0.72
N VAL A 17 -10.23 -4.50 -1.46
CA VAL A 17 -8.93 -4.09 -0.93
C VAL A 17 -9.10 -2.98 0.12
N LYS A 18 -9.96 -1.98 -0.13
CA LYS A 18 -10.28 -0.92 0.84
C LYS A 18 -10.78 -1.53 2.16
N GLU A 19 -11.75 -2.42 2.09
CA GLU A 19 -12.30 -3.12 3.26
C GLU A 19 -11.23 -3.92 4.01
N GLN A 20 -10.34 -4.62 3.29
CA GLN A 20 -9.25 -5.36 3.90
C GLN A 20 -8.29 -4.44 4.67
N ILE A 21 -7.91 -3.30 4.08
CA ILE A 21 -7.02 -2.32 4.72
C ILE A 21 -7.65 -1.72 5.98
N ILE A 22 -8.95 -1.36 5.91
CA ILE A 22 -9.69 -0.81 7.06
C ILE A 22 -9.74 -1.83 8.20
N ARG A 23 -10.12 -3.08 7.91
CA ARG A 23 -10.17 -4.15 8.93
C ARG A 23 -8.81 -4.49 9.51
N GLU A 24 -7.75 -4.42 8.72
CA GLU A 24 -6.39 -4.61 9.22
C GLU A 24 -6.00 -3.47 10.17
N ARG A 25 -6.37 -2.23 9.85
CA ARG A 25 -6.15 -1.08 10.72
C ARG A 25 -6.88 -1.25 12.04
N GLU A 26 -8.16 -1.61 12.04
CA GLU A 26 -8.95 -1.88 13.26
C GLU A 26 -8.23 -2.86 14.18
N LYS A 27 -7.82 -4.02 13.63
CA LYS A 27 -7.06 -5.03 14.39
C LYS A 27 -5.72 -4.54 14.93
N ASN A 28 -5.10 -3.56 14.27
CA ASN A 28 -3.81 -3.03 14.67
C ASN A 28 -3.94 -1.97 15.77
N LEU A 29 -5.07 -1.26 15.87
CA LEU A 29 -5.32 -0.31 16.95
C LEU A 29 -5.30 -0.97 18.35
N ASP A 30 -5.57 -2.27 18.44
CA ASP A 30 -5.50 -3.01 19.70
C ASP A 30 -4.09 -3.53 20.05
N LYS A 31 -3.08 -3.28 19.21
CA LYS A 31 -1.73 -3.87 19.37
C LYS A 31 -0.72 -2.84 19.84
N ASN A 32 -0.09 -3.07 21.00
CA ASN A 32 1.00 -2.22 21.51
C ASN A 32 2.14 -2.01 20.49
N ARG A 33 2.51 -3.06 19.75
CA ARG A 33 3.54 -2.96 18.70
C ARG A 33 3.19 -1.95 17.61
N PHE A 34 1.91 -1.84 17.25
CA PHE A 34 1.46 -0.86 16.26
C PHE A 34 1.68 0.58 16.78
N TRP A 35 1.31 0.85 18.03
CA TRP A 35 1.50 2.16 18.66
C TRP A 35 2.98 2.52 18.82
N LEU A 36 3.80 1.59 19.31
CA LEU A 36 5.25 1.79 19.44
C LEU A 36 5.90 2.15 18.10
N ASN A 37 5.54 1.42 17.04
CA ASN A 37 6.04 1.72 15.70
C ASN A 37 5.57 3.11 15.22
N ARG A 38 4.29 3.46 15.44
CA ARG A 38 3.74 4.74 14.98
C ARG A 38 4.40 5.94 15.68
N ILE A 39 4.62 5.83 16.99
CA ILE A 39 5.32 6.85 17.79
C ILE A 39 6.77 6.98 17.35
N SER A 40 7.46 5.85 17.18
CA SER A 40 8.84 5.83 16.69
C SER A 40 8.94 6.52 15.32
N ASP A 41 8.09 6.14 14.36
CA ASP A 41 8.10 6.72 13.01
C ASP A 41 7.83 8.23 13.02
N SER A 42 6.84 8.67 13.79
CA SER A 42 6.49 10.09 13.95
C SER A 42 7.67 10.89 14.50
N TYR A 43 8.32 10.38 15.55
CA TYR A 43 9.51 11.00 16.15
C TYR A 43 10.67 11.11 15.16
N PHE A 44 10.99 10.04 14.44
CA PHE A 44 12.13 10.04 13.50
C PHE A 44 11.88 10.86 12.24
N LYS A 45 10.64 10.95 11.77
CA LYS A 45 10.28 11.72 10.57
C LYS A 45 9.94 13.18 10.87
N GLY A 46 9.73 13.54 12.14
CA GLY A 46 9.24 14.86 12.53
C GLY A 46 7.80 15.12 12.04
N GLU A 47 7.02 14.06 11.84
CA GLU A 47 5.64 14.12 11.34
C GLU A 47 4.66 13.89 12.49
N ASP A 48 3.44 14.39 12.36
CA ASP A 48 2.36 14.05 13.28
C ASP A 48 2.01 12.55 13.22
N LEU A 49 1.54 11.99 14.33
CA LEU A 49 1.03 10.62 14.41
C LEU A 49 -0.10 10.38 13.40
N ASN A 50 -0.81 11.43 12.97
CA ASN A 50 -1.75 11.44 11.84
C ASN A 50 -2.63 10.17 11.86
N ILE A 51 -3.35 10.00 12.97
CA ILE A 51 -4.18 8.82 13.25
C ILE A 51 -5.59 9.02 12.68
N ASP A 52 -6.01 10.28 12.58
CA ASP A 52 -7.36 10.67 12.22
C ASP A 52 -7.63 10.59 10.72
N ASN A 53 -8.90 10.34 10.39
CA ASN A 53 -9.43 10.30 9.02
C ASN A 53 -8.73 9.25 8.14
N PHE A 54 -8.12 8.21 8.72
CA PHE A 54 -7.50 7.13 7.95
C PHE A 54 -8.53 6.44 7.05
N GLU A 55 -9.68 6.10 7.61
CA GLU A 55 -10.74 5.41 6.87
C GLU A 55 -11.29 6.26 5.73
N ASP A 56 -11.53 7.54 5.96
CA ASP A 56 -12.00 8.47 4.92
C ASP A 56 -11.01 8.60 3.76
N ARG A 57 -9.70 8.66 4.07
CA ARG A 57 -8.65 8.66 3.04
C ARG A 57 -8.67 7.39 2.22
N ILE A 58 -8.80 6.22 2.85
CA ILE A 58 -8.88 4.94 2.13
C ILE A 58 -10.14 4.86 1.26
N LYS A 59 -11.28 5.33 1.78
CA LYS A 59 -12.54 5.37 1.03
C LYS A 59 -12.48 6.33 -0.16
N ALA A 60 -11.77 7.44 -0.03
CA ALA A 60 -11.61 8.44 -1.08
C ALA A 60 -10.77 7.97 -2.28
N VAL A 61 -9.90 6.96 -2.12
CA VAL A 61 -9.05 6.45 -3.22
C VAL A 61 -9.91 5.93 -4.38
N SER A 62 -9.72 6.49 -5.57
CA SER A 62 -10.42 6.05 -6.78
C SER A 62 -9.56 5.10 -7.64
N SER A 63 -10.19 4.45 -8.62
CA SER A 63 -9.48 3.64 -9.61
C SER A 63 -8.54 4.48 -10.49
N ASP A 64 -8.93 5.73 -10.74
CA ASP A 64 -8.14 6.67 -11.54
C ASP A 64 -6.90 7.16 -10.79
N ASP A 65 -6.99 7.40 -9.47
CA ASP A 65 -5.81 7.73 -8.64
C ASP A 65 -4.77 6.62 -8.72
N ILE A 66 -5.21 5.36 -8.60
CA ILE A 66 -4.33 4.19 -8.69
C ILE A 66 -3.72 4.09 -10.09
N LYS A 67 -4.50 4.34 -11.14
CA LYS A 67 -4.03 4.33 -12.52
C LYS A 67 -2.97 5.41 -12.76
N GLN A 68 -3.20 6.62 -12.26
CA GLN A 68 -2.28 7.75 -12.37
C GLN A 68 -0.96 7.43 -11.67
N VAL A 69 -1.02 7.08 -10.38
CA VAL A 69 0.17 6.76 -9.57
C VAL A 69 0.95 5.58 -10.15
N ALA A 70 0.25 4.54 -10.63
CA ALA A 70 0.90 3.40 -11.28
C ALA A 70 1.62 3.81 -12.58
N SER A 71 1.12 4.82 -13.29
CA SER A 71 1.74 5.31 -14.53
C SER A 71 2.94 6.23 -14.25
N GLU A 72 2.89 7.01 -13.16
CA GLU A 72 3.96 7.93 -12.75
C GLU A 72 5.13 7.20 -12.08
N LEU A 73 4.86 6.25 -11.17
CA LEU A 73 5.90 5.65 -10.34
C LEU A 73 6.49 4.35 -10.91
N ILE A 74 5.78 3.65 -11.79
CA ILE A 74 6.21 2.34 -12.30
C ILE A 74 6.55 2.43 -13.78
N ASP A 75 7.83 2.63 -14.07
CA ASP A 75 8.33 2.48 -15.42
C ASP A 75 8.68 1.02 -15.71
N VAL A 76 7.89 0.39 -16.57
CA VAL A 76 8.11 -0.99 -17.02
C VAL A 76 9.39 -1.15 -17.83
N LYS A 77 9.96 -0.07 -18.38
CA LYS A 77 11.26 -0.09 -19.07
C LYS A 77 12.42 -0.14 -18.08
N HIS A 78 12.25 0.42 -16.88
CA HIS A 78 13.24 0.42 -15.80
C HIS A 78 12.92 -0.67 -14.76
N TYR A 79 12.49 -1.84 -15.22
CA TYR A 79 12.14 -2.97 -14.37
C TYR A 79 13.31 -3.95 -14.23
N VAL A 80 13.81 -4.13 -13.00
CA VAL A 80 14.83 -5.12 -12.67
C VAL A 80 14.18 -6.37 -12.12
N ARG A 81 14.38 -7.52 -12.78
CA ARG A 81 13.94 -8.83 -12.30
C ARG A 81 15.13 -9.72 -11.98
N THR A 82 15.35 -9.96 -10.70
CA THR A 82 16.31 -10.96 -10.21
C THR A 82 15.59 -12.23 -9.81
N VAL A 83 16.11 -13.39 -10.21
CA VAL A 83 15.60 -14.70 -9.78
C VAL A 83 16.72 -15.43 -9.06
N LEU A 84 16.48 -15.83 -7.81
CA LEU A 84 17.40 -16.67 -7.05
C LEU A 84 17.18 -18.12 -7.47
N ASN A 85 18.19 -18.72 -8.11
CA ASN A 85 18.18 -20.14 -8.41
C ASN A 85 18.80 -20.93 -7.26
N PRO A 86 18.26 -22.12 -6.94
CA PRO A 86 18.86 -22.98 -5.93
C PRO A 86 20.28 -23.36 -6.34
N GLU A 87 21.22 -23.28 -5.39
CA GLU A 87 22.57 -23.75 -5.60
C GLU A 87 22.55 -25.27 -5.86
N LYS A 88 23.32 -25.74 -6.85
CA LYS A 88 23.48 -27.18 -7.04
C LYS A 88 24.17 -27.73 -5.79
N LYS A 89 23.52 -28.66 -5.09
CA LYS A 89 24.14 -29.41 -3.99
C LYS A 89 25.49 -29.96 -4.48
N LYS A 90 26.58 -29.58 -3.80
CA LYS A 90 27.88 -30.25 -3.92
C LYS A 90 27.82 -31.62 -3.28
#